data_AF-A0A2U9HPR5-F1
#
_entry.id   AF-A0A2U9HPR5-F1
#
_cell.length_a   1.000
_cell.length_b   1.000
_cell.length_c   1.000
_cell.angle_alpha   90.00
_cell.angle_beta   90.00
_cell.angle_gamma   90.00
#
_symmetry.space_group_name_H-M   'P 1'
#
loop_
_entity.id
_entity.type
_entity.pdbx_description
1 polymer ?
#
loop_
_entity_poly.entity_id
_entity_poly.type
_entity_poly.pdbx_seq_one_letter_code
_entity_poly.pdbx_strand_id
1 'polypeptide(L)' 'MNEDYIAFMPKLNVITALHNLAEAFEHYNENHPHSALGYLSPREYRRQRITLT' A
#
# COMPACT_ATOMS: atom_id res chain seq x y z
N MET A 1 30.59 0.01 10.03
CA MET A 1 29.85 1.14 10.64
C MET A 1 28.52 1.19 9.93
N ASN A 2 27.42 0.95 10.64
CA ASN A 2 26.09 1.07 10.07
C ASN A 2 25.82 2.57 9.92
N GLU A 3 25.85 3.06 8.69
CA GLU A 3 25.36 4.40 8.42
C GLU A 3 23.84 4.36 8.58
N ASP A 4 23.36 4.91 9.69
CA ASP A 4 21.93 5.08 9.97
C ASP A 4 21.35 5.98 8.87
N TYR A 5 20.90 5.35 7.78
CA TYR A 5 20.35 5.99 6.59
C TYR A 5 19.19 6.93 6.94
N ILE A 6 18.50 6.64 8.04
CA ILE A 6 17.43 7.45 8.65
C ILE A 6 17.92 8.84 9.09
N ALA A 7 19.18 8.97 9.52
CA ALA A 7 19.76 10.24 9.93
C ALA A 7 19.99 11.21 8.76
N PHE A 8 20.17 10.67 7.54
CA PHE A 8 20.49 11.44 6.34
C PHE A 8 19.32 11.60 5.36
N MET A 9 18.21 10.88 5.56
CA MET A 9 16.99 11.15 4.78
C MET A 9 16.49 12.56 5.12
N PRO A 10 16.19 13.42 4.11
CA PRO A 10 15.42 14.62 4.37
C PRO A 10 14.12 14.15 5.01
N LYS A 11 13.89 14.56 6.27
CA LYS A 11 12.68 14.23 7.01
C LYS A 11 11.53 14.90 6.27
N LEU A 12 10.96 14.18 5.30
CA LEU A 12 9.72 14.55 4.66
C LEU A 12 8.75 14.80 5.80
N ASN A 13 8.12 15.98 5.83
CA ASN A 13 7.22 16.39 6.90
C ASN A 13 6.36 15.19 7.30
N VAL A 14 6.28 14.88 8.60
CA VAL A 14 5.53 13.72 9.12
C VAL A 14 4.13 13.65 8.51
N ILE A 15 3.50 14.81 8.30
CA ILE A 15 2.21 14.94 7.62
C ILE A 15 2.26 14.38 6.19
N THR A 16 3.27 14.74 5.41
CA THR A 16 3.48 14.24 4.05
C THR A 16 3.82 12.75 4.04
N ALA A 17 4.62 12.25 4.97
CA ALA A 17 4.93 10.83 5.07
C ALA A 17 3.66 10.00 5.36
N LEU A 18 2.81 10.47 6.27
CA LEU A 18 1.53 9.84 6.57
C LEU A 18 0.57 9.90 5.37
N HIS A 19 0.52 11.03 4.66
CA HIS A 19 -0.30 11.15 3.44
C HIS A 19 0.15 10.16 2.37
N ASN A 20 1.44 10.11 2.07
CA ASN A 20 1.99 9.21 1.06
C ASN A 20 1.79 7.73 1.45
N LEU A 21 1.85 7.41 2.75
CA LEU A 21 1.56 6.07 3.25
C LEU A 21 0.10 5.68 3.03
N ALA A 22 -0.85 6.58 3.34
CA ALA A 22 -2.26 6.34 3.09
C ALA A 22 -2.55 6.15 1.60
N GLU A 23 -1.97 6.99 0.75
CA GLU A 23 -2.09 6.89 -0.70
C GLU A 23 -1.51 5.57 -1.25
N ALA A 24 -0.35 5.15 -0.75
CA ALA A 24 0.26 3.87 -1.14
C ALA A 24 -0.64 2.68 -0.77
N PHE A 25 -1.26 2.70 0.42
CA PHE A 25 -2.20 1.65 0.81
C PHE A 25 -3.45 1.63 -0.06
N GLU A 26 -4.03 2.79 -0.37
CA GLU A 26 -5.19 2.88 -1.26
C GLU A 26 -4.85 2.37 -2.66
N HIS A 27 -3.72 2.81 -3.21
CA HIS A 27 -3.25 2.36 -4.53
C HIS A 27 -2.99 0.85 -4.57
N TYR A 28 -2.31 0.30 -3.56
CA TYR A 28 -2.06 -1.14 -3.46
C TYR A 28 -3.37 -1.93 -3.41
N ASN A 29 -4.32 -1.49 -2.59
CA ASN A 29 -5.58 -2.20 -2.41
C ASN A 29 -6.51 -2.14 -3.62
N GLU A 30 -6.49 -1.06 -4.39
CA GLU A 30 -7.35 -0.89 -5.57
C GLU A 30 -6.74 -1.48 -6.84
N ASN A 31 -5.43 -1.28 -7.07
CA ASN A 31 -4.84 -1.48 -8.39
C ASN A 31 -3.84 -2.64 -8.47
N HIS A 32 -3.33 -3.15 -7.35
CA HIS A 32 -2.22 -4.12 -7.40
C HIS A 32 -2.74 -5.55 -7.66
N PRO A 33 -2.47 -6.14 -8.84
CA PRO A 33 -2.91 -7.50 -9.13
C PRO A 33 -2.09 -8.50 -8.33
N HIS A 34 -2.75 -9.43 -7.65
CA HIS A 34 -2.07 -10.43 -6.82
C HIS A 34 -2.31 -11.85 -7.35
N SER A 35 -1.25 -12.60 -7.64
CA SER A 35 -1.34 -13.95 -8.22
C SER A 35 -2.16 -14.92 -7.37
N ALA A 36 -1.96 -14.92 -6.05
CA ALA A 36 -2.76 -15.68 -5.09
C ALA A 36 -4.26 -15.31 -5.07
N LEU A 37 -4.64 -14.12 -5.56
CA LEU A 37 -6.02 -13.67 -5.68
C LEU A 37 -6.57 -13.88 -7.10
N GLY A 38 -5.91 -14.67 -7.95
CA GLY A 38 -6.31 -14.84 -9.34
C GLY A 38 -6.04 -13.61 -10.19
N TYR A 39 -4.98 -12.85 -9.87
CA TYR A 39 -4.62 -11.58 -10.49
C TYR A 39 -5.61 -10.43 -10.26
N LEU A 40 -6.53 -10.60 -9.32
CA LEU A 40 -7.39 -9.51 -8.84
C LEU A 40 -6.64 -8.62 -7.85
N SER A 41 -7.08 -7.37 -7.75
CA SER A 41 -6.68 -6.51 -6.64
C SER A 41 -7.32 -6.94 -5.32
N PRO A 42 -6.74 -6.58 -4.16
CA PRO A 42 -7.32 -6.90 -2.86
C PRO A 42 -8.77 -6.43 -2.67
N ARG A 43 -9.15 -5.27 -3.23
CA ARG A 43 -10.54 -4.79 -3.19
C ARG A 43 -11.44 -5.54 -4.14
N GLU A 44 -10.99 -5.83 -5.36
CA GLU A 44 -11.77 -6.62 -6.31
C GLU A 44 -12.09 -8.01 -5.76
N TYR A 45 -11.09 -8.68 -5.20
CA TYR A 45 -11.29 -9.97 -4.55
C TYR A 45 -12.32 -9.91 -3.41
N ARG A 46 -12.25 -8.89 -2.54
CA ARG A 46 -13.23 -8.68 -1.47
C ARG A 46 -14.64 -8.42 -2.02
N ARG A 47 -14.78 -7.56 -3.03
CA ARG A 47 -16.07 -7.26 -3.68
C ARG A 47 -16.68 -8.54 -4.26
N GLN A 48 -15.89 -9.37 -4.94
CA GLN A 48 -16.38 -10.65 -5.48
C GLN A 48 -16.84 -11.61 -4.39
N ARG A 49 -16.11 -11.72 -3.27
CA ARG A 49 -16.50 -12.63 -2.16
C ARG A 49 -17.73 -12.18 -1.39
N ILE A 50 -17.94 -10.87 -1.27
CA ILE A 50 -19.17 -10.34 -0.64
C ILE A 50 -20.38 -10.66 -1.50
N THR A 51 -20.28 -10.58 -2.83
CA THR A 51 -21.39 -10.91 -3.74
C THR A 51 -21.75 -12.39 -3.78
N LEU A 52 -20.81 -13.28 -3.39
CA LEU A 52 -21.02 -14.74 -3.37
C LEU A 52 -21.64 -15.26 -2.07
N THR A 53 -22.00 -14.38 -1.13
CA THR A 53 -22.64 -14.72 0.15
C THR A 53 -24.05 -14.12 0.18
#